data_AF-A0A8J5J1N0-F1
#
_entry.id   AF-A0A8J5J1N0-F1
#
_cell.length_a   1.000
_cell.length_b   1.000
_cell.length_c   1.000
_cell.angle_alpha   90.00
_cell.angle_beta   90.00
_cell.angle_gamma   90.00
#
_symmetry.space_group_name_H-M   'P 1'
#
loop_
_entity.id
_entity.type
_entity.pdbx_description
1 polymer ?
#
loop_
_entity_poly.entity_id
_entity_poly.type
_entity_poly.pdbx_seq_one_letter_code
_entity_poly.pdbx_strand_id
1 'polypeptide(L)'
;MARAHDGEETGHGGRNIHRPKRTREELSWSPEASQELLRLRFRTLRTRFDDAETVADVHEAWGVVAARLNDMEGMELDLDAVKCSDQLTRLRQQWQESNTAQLHEDDQYEALISPEPAPASPQQEMPSARQVDVQAVEVEEFPRQDEIMRALEKRSGQFERLAQSLELQAPIAALVTMFKRFSVDEHVSTSSKVKSSQQRSIRSKVLEQYPDLEPYAEMFMPKKAPMVVAKCHNHIQIVLHEGEPLFFNQRDGPFMPTLKLLHKVPHVMKKVRADKGAIPFVLSGANVMCPGLTSAGGDMPEPLEAGTPVAIMAEGKEHAMAIGILTMSTDDIRNKNKGVAIEMVHFLGDDLWTCSHID
;
A
#
# COMPACT_ATOMS: atom_id res chain seq x y z
N MET A 1 62.40 26.92 44.97
CA MET A 1 62.28 26.18 46.25
C MET A 1 60.82 26.19 46.66
N ALA A 2 60.18 25.02 46.61
CA ALA A 2 59.03 24.48 47.40
C ALA A 2 57.86 25.44 47.77
N ARG A 3 56.56 25.11 47.62
CA ARG A 3 55.83 23.85 47.86
C ARG A 3 54.52 23.83 47.02
N ALA A 4 54.28 22.75 46.26
CA ALA A 4 53.27 21.71 46.49
C ALA A 4 51.81 22.13 46.22
N HIS A 5 51.38 21.86 44.99
CA HIS A 5 49.98 21.79 44.56
C HIS A 5 49.75 20.37 44.01
N ASP A 6 48.53 19.88 44.18
CA ASP A 6 47.87 18.77 43.49
C ASP A 6 47.86 17.39 44.17
N GLY A 7 46.63 16.93 44.44
CA GLY A 7 46.31 15.52 44.69
C GLY A 7 45.20 15.31 45.72
N GLU A 8 43.93 15.56 45.38
CA GLU A 8 42.80 14.92 46.08
C GLU A 8 41.83 14.31 45.06
N GLU A 9 41.81 12.97 45.06
CA GLU A 9 40.86 12.12 44.35
C GLU A 9 39.43 12.36 44.87
N THR A 10 38.47 12.59 43.98
CA THR A 10 37.06 12.35 44.29
C THR A 10 36.44 11.45 43.23
N GLY A 11 36.36 10.16 43.57
CA GLY A 11 35.65 9.16 42.79
C GLY A 11 34.16 9.50 42.69
N HIS A 12 33.69 9.78 41.47
CA HIS A 12 32.26 9.86 41.17
C HIS A 12 31.72 8.44 40.91
N GLY A 13 31.33 7.76 41.99
CA GLY A 13 30.46 6.59 41.92
C GLY A 13 29.08 7.01 41.43
N GLY A 14 28.79 6.75 40.15
CA GLY A 14 27.47 6.94 39.56
C GLY A 14 26.44 6.06 40.26
N ARG A 15 25.64 6.65 41.15
CA ARG A 15 24.42 5.99 41.65
C ARG A 15 23.43 5.93 40.50
N ASN A 16 23.19 4.71 40.01
CA ASN A 16 22.04 4.39 39.18
C ASN A 16 20.78 4.81 39.93
N ILE A 17 20.20 5.93 39.53
CA ILE A 17 18.89 6.37 40.01
C ILE A 17 17.89 5.39 39.42
N HIS A 18 17.47 4.42 40.24
CA HIS A 18 16.40 3.50 39.91
C HIS A 18 15.13 4.34 39.74
N ARG A 19 14.78 4.69 38.49
CA ARG A 19 13.52 5.35 38.18
C ARG A 19 12.41 4.36 38.56
N PRO A 20 11.52 4.68 39.51
CA PRO A 20 10.45 3.79 39.86
C PRO A 20 9.62 3.52 38.60
N LYS A 21 9.32 2.24 38.32
CA LYS A 21 8.36 1.85 37.28
C LYS A 21 7.05 2.55 37.61
N ARG A 22 6.75 3.63 36.89
CA ARG A 22 5.47 4.32 36.94
C ARG A 22 4.44 3.28 36.51
N THR A 23 3.61 2.84 37.45
CA THR A 23 2.39 2.08 37.15
C THR A 23 1.62 2.91 36.14
N ARG A 24 1.62 2.47 34.87
CA ARG A 24 0.93 3.14 33.76
C ARG A 24 -0.56 2.90 34.02
N GLU A 25 -1.24 3.85 34.65
CA GLU A 25 -2.69 3.88 34.64
C GLU A 25 -3.12 3.76 33.18
N GLU A 26 -3.85 2.69 32.85
CA GLU A 26 -4.33 2.46 31.50
C GLU A 26 -5.35 3.54 31.19
N LEU A 27 -4.92 4.50 30.39
CA LEU A 27 -5.80 5.53 29.83
C LEU A 27 -6.95 4.83 29.10
N SER A 28 -8.18 5.02 29.60
CA SER A 28 -9.39 4.47 29.01
C SER A 28 -9.89 5.40 27.92
N TRP A 29 -9.80 4.96 26.67
CA TRP A 29 -10.31 5.70 25.51
C TRP A 29 -11.81 5.46 25.35
N SER A 30 -12.60 6.54 25.31
CA SER A 30 -14.01 6.42 24.95
C SER A 30 -14.18 6.18 23.43
N PRO A 31 -15.34 5.65 22.98
CA PRO A 31 -15.67 5.55 21.56
C PRO A 31 -15.61 6.91 20.86
N GLU A 32 -16.08 7.97 21.52
CA GLU A 32 -16.09 9.34 20.99
C GLU A 32 -14.66 9.87 20.81
N ALA A 33 -13.79 9.66 21.81
CA ALA A 33 -12.38 10.03 21.73
C ALA A 33 -11.66 9.27 20.60
N SER A 34 -11.95 7.98 20.44
CA SER A 34 -11.39 7.14 19.39
C SER A 34 -11.88 7.56 17.99
N GLN A 35 -13.16 7.88 17.86
CA GLN A 35 -13.74 8.38 16.61
C GLN A 35 -13.14 9.74 16.23
N GLU A 36 -12.96 10.62 17.20
CA GLU A 36 -12.39 11.93 16.96
C GLU A 36 -10.90 11.85 16.63
N LEU A 37 -10.15 10.94 17.25
CA LEU A 37 -8.77 10.63 16.87
C LEU A 37 -8.68 10.23 15.39
N LEU A 38 -9.57 9.34 14.93
CA LEU A 38 -9.63 8.93 13.53
C LEU A 38 -9.99 10.11 12.61
N ARG A 39 -10.94 10.95 13.03
CA ARG A 39 -11.35 12.14 12.27
C ARG A 39 -10.20 13.13 12.12
N LEU A 40 -9.51 13.44 13.22
CA LEU A 40 -8.37 14.35 13.23
C LEU A 40 -7.23 13.80 12.36
N ARG A 41 -6.88 12.52 12.52
CA ARG A 41 -5.76 11.90 11.78
C ARG A 41 -6.02 11.79 10.27
N PHE A 42 -7.22 11.41 9.85
CA PHE A 42 -7.50 11.04 8.45
C PHE A 42 -8.33 12.06 7.68
N ARG A 43 -8.95 13.05 8.34
CA ARG A 43 -9.69 14.13 7.66
C ARG A 43 -9.07 15.48 7.92
N THR A 44 -9.01 15.91 9.18
CA THR A 44 -8.68 17.31 9.51
C THR A 44 -7.19 17.63 9.36
N LEU A 45 -6.32 16.75 9.83
CA LEU A 45 -4.87 16.94 9.86
C LEU A 45 -4.16 16.02 8.86
N ARG A 46 -4.89 15.44 7.91
CA ARG A 46 -4.36 14.50 6.93
C ARG A 46 -3.11 15.03 6.22
N THR A 47 -3.18 16.27 5.73
CA THR A 47 -2.07 16.92 5.01
C THR A 47 -0.80 17.01 5.86
N ARG A 48 -0.90 17.34 7.15
CA ARG A 48 0.27 17.39 8.05
C ARG A 48 1.00 16.06 8.19
N PHE A 49 0.28 14.95 8.10
CA PHE A 49 0.90 13.63 8.11
C PHE A 49 1.40 13.21 6.72
N ASP A 50 0.74 13.67 5.66
CA ASP A 50 1.11 13.36 4.27
C ASP A 50 2.34 14.18 3.79
N ASP A 51 2.56 15.35 4.41
CA ASP A 51 3.68 16.27 4.18
C ASP A 51 4.87 16.03 5.14
N ALA A 52 4.72 15.12 6.11
CA ALA A 52 5.79 14.80 7.05
C ALA A 52 6.93 14.04 6.35
N GLU A 53 8.13 14.64 6.34
CA GLU A 53 9.32 14.05 5.70
C GLU A 53 10.20 13.29 6.69
N THR A 54 10.10 13.62 7.98
CA THR A 54 10.91 13.06 9.05
C THR A 54 10.06 12.47 10.18
N VAL A 55 10.70 11.63 11.01
CA VAL A 55 10.07 11.08 12.23
C VAL A 55 9.67 12.19 13.20
N ALA A 56 10.43 13.29 13.24
CA ALA A 56 10.11 14.45 14.06
C ALA A 56 8.82 15.13 13.59
N ASP A 57 8.63 15.29 12.27
CA ASP A 57 7.42 15.88 11.69
C ASP A 57 6.17 15.04 12.00
N VAL A 58 6.31 13.70 11.92
CA VAL A 58 5.23 12.78 12.30
C VAL A 58 4.90 12.88 13.79
N HIS A 59 5.92 12.97 14.66
CA HIS A 59 5.72 13.14 16.09
C HIS A 59 5.07 14.50 16.42
N GLU A 60 5.45 15.56 15.72
CA GLU A 60 4.82 16.88 15.84
C GLU A 60 3.34 16.82 15.39
N ALA A 61 3.05 16.20 14.25
CA ALA A 61 1.68 16.02 13.76
C ALA A 61 0.80 15.26 14.78
N TRP A 62 1.34 14.22 15.40
CA TRP A 62 0.67 13.52 16.51
C TRP A 62 0.52 14.38 17.77
N GLY A 63 1.48 15.26 18.06
CA GLY A 63 1.37 16.25 19.13
C GLY A 63 0.21 17.22 18.92
N VAL A 64 -0.03 17.64 17.67
CA VAL A 64 -1.18 18.48 17.31
C VAL A 64 -2.51 17.72 17.47
N VAL A 65 -2.55 16.44 17.10
CA VAL A 65 -3.73 15.58 17.37
C VAL A 65 -4.00 15.49 18.86
N ALA A 66 -2.97 15.22 19.67
CA ALA A 66 -3.08 15.13 21.12
C ALA A 66 -3.60 16.42 21.75
N ALA A 67 -3.04 17.58 21.37
CA ALA A 67 -3.51 18.88 21.84
C ALA A 67 -5.00 19.11 21.52
N ARG A 68 -5.43 18.79 20.30
CA ARG A 68 -6.84 18.95 19.87
C ARG A 68 -7.80 18.04 20.63
N LEU A 69 -7.37 16.82 20.95
CA LEU A 69 -8.19 15.89 21.73
C LEU A 69 -8.27 16.31 23.20
N ASN A 70 -7.19 16.85 23.77
CA ASN A 70 -7.17 17.37 25.14
C ASN A 70 -8.03 18.64 25.28
N ASP A 71 -8.18 19.44 24.22
CA ASP A 71 -8.99 20.67 24.19
C ASP A 71 -10.50 20.41 24.06
N MET A 72 -10.95 19.16 23.93
CA MET A 72 -12.36 18.84 23.80
C MET A 72 -13.07 18.95 25.16
N GLU A 73 -14.11 19.79 25.24
CA GLU A 73 -14.94 19.92 26.45
C GLU A 73 -15.52 18.55 26.86
N GLY A 74 -15.24 18.14 28.11
CA GLY A 74 -15.75 16.90 28.71
C GLY A 74 -14.79 15.70 28.68
N MET A 75 -13.60 15.83 28.09
CA MET A 75 -12.57 14.78 28.08
C MET A 75 -11.28 15.29 28.72
N GLU A 76 -11.08 15.08 30.02
CA GLU A 76 -9.77 15.25 30.66
C GLU A 76 -8.86 14.08 30.28
N LEU A 77 -8.40 14.07 29.03
CA LEU A 77 -7.38 13.14 28.59
C LEU A 77 -6.02 13.85 28.72
N ASP A 78 -5.06 13.20 29.41
CA ASP A 78 -3.66 13.62 29.38
C ASP A 78 -3.00 12.93 28.19
N LEU A 79 -3.29 13.37 26.95
CA LEU A 79 -2.71 12.76 25.75
C LEU A 79 -1.40 13.41 25.36
N ASP A 80 -0.51 12.56 24.86
CA ASP A 80 0.70 12.93 24.13
C ASP A 80 0.71 12.24 22.76
N ALA A 81 1.68 12.60 21.93
CA ALA A 81 1.83 12.07 20.57
C ALA A 81 1.91 10.53 20.55
N VAL A 82 2.59 9.94 21.55
CA VAL A 82 2.80 8.50 21.65
C VAL A 82 1.48 7.80 22.00
N LYS A 83 0.73 8.32 22.99
CA LYS A 83 -0.57 7.77 23.40
C LYS A 83 -1.57 7.75 22.24
N CYS A 84 -1.59 8.78 21.40
CA CYS A 84 -2.46 8.83 20.22
C CYS A 84 -2.04 7.80 19.15
N SER A 85 -0.74 7.69 18.87
CA SER A 85 -0.21 6.70 17.93
C SER A 85 -0.44 5.26 18.40
N ASP A 86 -0.22 4.98 19.69
CA ASP A 86 -0.50 3.68 20.32
C ASP A 86 -1.98 3.33 20.17
N GLN A 87 -2.89 4.27 20.42
CA GLN A 87 -4.32 4.02 20.29
C GLN A 87 -4.75 3.74 18.85
N LEU A 88 -4.20 4.46 17.86
CA LEU A 88 -4.49 4.15 16.45
C LEU A 88 -4.05 2.72 16.11
N THR A 89 -2.91 2.28 16.65
CA THR A 89 -2.39 0.92 16.46
C THR A 89 -3.33 -0.11 17.09
N ARG A 90 -3.82 0.13 18.31
CA ARG A 90 -4.81 -0.72 18.98
C ARG A 90 -6.13 -0.81 18.21
N LEU A 91 -6.67 0.32 17.76
CA LEU A 91 -7.91 0.34 16.95
C LEU A 91 -7.75 -0.46 15.66
N ARG A 92 -6.58 -0.39 15.01
CA ARG A 92 -6.27 -1.20 13.83
C ARG A 92 -6.26 -2.69 14.15
N GLN A 93 -5.62 -3.09 15.25
CA GLN A 93 -5.56 -4.47 15.69
C GLN A 93 -6.95 -5.03 16.02
N GLN A 94 -7.76 -4.27 16.79
CA GLN A 94 -9.13 -4.65 17.12
C GLN A 94 -10.01 -4.82 15.88
N TRP A 95 -9.85 -3.95 14.88
CA TRP A 95 -10.56 -4.07 13.60
C TRP A 95 -10.13 -5.33 12.84
N GLN A 96 -8.84 -5.67 12.82
CA GLN A 96 -8.34 -6.89 12.19
C GLN A 96 -8.84 -8.16 12.89
N GLU A 97 -8.82 -8.18 14.22
CA GLU A 97 -9.28 -9.31 15.04
C GLU A 97 -10.80 -9.53 14.90
N SER A 98 -11.60 -8.46 14.91
CA SER A 98 -13.06 -8.54 14.73
C SER A 98 -13.44 -9.07 13.35
N ASN A 99 -12.72 -8.64 12.31
CA ASN A 99 -12.94 -9.09 10.94
C ASN A 99 -12.46 -10.54 10.71
N THR A 100 -11.50 -11.02 11.51
CA THR A 100 -11.04 -12.41 11.50
C THR A 100 -11.99 -13.33 12.28
N ALA A 101 -12.57 -12.84 13.39
CA ALA A 101 -13.55 -13.58 14.17
C ALA A 101 -14.86 -13.83 13.40
N GLN A 102 -15.34 -12.84 12.62
CA GLN A 102 -16.49 -13.02 11.73
C GLN A 102 -16.27 -14.12 10.67
N LEU A 103 -15.06 -14.23 10.13
CA LEU A 103 -14.73 -15.29 9.17
C LEU A 103 -14.74 -16.69 9.83
N HIS A 104 -14.33 -16.80 11.10
CA HIS A 104 -14.38 -18.07 11.84
C HIS A 104 -15.80 -18.48 12.26
N GLU A 105 -16.72 -17.53 12.46
CA GLU A 105 -18.14 -17.83 12.71
C GLU A 105 -18.85 -18.30 11.43
N ASP A 106 -18.53 -17.70 10.27
CA ASP A 106 -19.09 -18.11 8.97
C ASP A 106 -18.59 -19.51 8.54
N ASP A 107 -17.31 -19.83 8.77
CA ASP A 107 -16.74 -21.17 8.51
C ASP A 107 -17.39 -22.26 9.38
N GLN A 108 -17.79 -21.95 10.62
CA GLN A 108 -18.48 -22.89 11.50
C GLN A 108 -19.92 -23.17 11.06
N TYR A 109 -20.57 -22.21 10.40
CA TYR A 109 -21.91 -22.37 9.87
C TYR A 109 -21.94 -23.22 8.59
N GLU A 110 -20.92 -23.11 7.71
CA GLU A 110 -20.78 -23.98 6.54
C GLU A 110 -20.49 -25.44 6.91
N ALA A 111 -19.73 -25.68 7.98
CA ALA A 111 -19.41 -27.04 8.44
C ALA A 111 -20.62 -27.84 8.93
N LEU A 112 -21.72 -27.17 9.32
CA LEU A 112 -22.95 -27.80 9.82
C LEU A 112 -23.96 -28.17 8.70
N ILE A 113 -23.70 -27.78 7.44
CA ILE A 113 -24.67 -27.90 6.33
C ILE A 113 -24.23 -28.93 5.25
N SER A 114 -23.06 -29.56 5.36
CA SER A 114 -22.63 -30.56 4.39
C SER A 114 -23.23 -31.96 4.66
N PRO A 115 -23.78 -32.68 3.64
CA PRO A 115 -24.37 -34.01 3.83
C PRO A 115 -23.30 -35.09 4.02
N GLU A 116 -23.57 -36.06 4.91
CA GLU A 116 -22.70 -37.19 5.22
C GLU A 116 -22.22 -37.95 3.96
N PRO A 117 -20.94 -38.33 3.87
CA PRO A 117 -20.46 -39.20 2.80
C PRO A 117 -20.82 -40.67 3.07
N ALA A 118 -21.27 -41.35 2.01
CA ALA A 118 -21.65 -42.76 1.95
C ALA A 118 -20.49 -43.75 2.28
N PRO A 119 -20.77 -45.00 2.69
CA PRO A 119 -19.82 -45.86 3.39
C PRO A 119 -18.76 -46.52 2.50
N ALA A 120 -17.60 -46.79 3.13
CA ALA A 120 -16.34 -47.23 2.55
C ALA A 120 -16.24 -48.72 2.16
N SER A 121 -15.28 -49.05 1.29
CA SER A 121 -14.74 -50.39 1.00
C SER A 121 -13.31 -50.24 0.38
N PRO A 122 -12.42 -51.26 0.40
CA PRO A 122 -11.48 -51.48 1.52
C PRO A 122 -9.99 -51.23 1.17
N GLN A 123 -9.28 -50.78 2.21
CA GLN A 123 -7.86 -50.69 2.52
C GLN A 123 -6.81 -51.31 1.58
N GLN A 124 -5.85 -50.47 1.15
CA GLN A 124 -4.47 -50.87 0.87
C GLN A 124 -3.54 -50.26 1.94
N GLU A 125 -2.73 -51.12 2.54
CA GLU A 125 -1.80 -50.80 3.64
C GLU A 125 -0.68 -49.84 3.21
N MET A 126 -0.51 -48.76 3.99
CA MET A 126 0.65 -47.88 3.95
C MET A 126 1.63 -48.28 5.08
N PRO A 127 2.95 -48.25 4.86
CA PRO A 127 3.91 -48.68 5.86
C PRO A 127 4.08 -47.68 7.01
N SER A 128 4.29 -48.28 8.20
CA SER A 128 4.57 -47.72 9.52
C SER A 128 5.31 -46.38 9.55
N ALA A 129 4.71 -45.42 10.28
CA ALA A 129 5.32 -44.17 10.70
C ALA A 129 6.61 -44.42 11.51
N ARG A 130 7.69 -43.74 11.15
CA ARG A 130 8.86 -43.56 12.03
C ARG A 130 8.46 -42.56 13.12
N GLN A 131 8.62 -42.96 14.38
CA GLN A 131 8.68 -42.03 15.50
C GLN A 131 9.87 -41.09 15.30
N VAL A 132 9.62 -39.79 15.28
CA VAL A 132 10.65 -38.76 15.39
C VAL A 132 10.56 -38.23 16.81
N ASP A 133 11.65 -38.41 17.57
CA ASP A 133 11.84 -37.82 18.89
C ASP A 133 11.67 -36.30 18.81
N VAL A 134 10.74 -35.77 19.60
CA VAL A 134 10.57 -34.33 19.79
C VAL A 134 11.66 -33.86 20.74
N GLN A 135 12.80 -33.41 20.20
CA GLN A 135 13.73 -32.60 20.97
C GLN A 135 13.11 -31.22 21.21
N ALA A 136 13.08 -30.79 22.46
CA ALA A 136 12.65 -29.46 22.85
C ALA A 136 13.50 -28.41 22.11
N VAL A 137 12.85 -27.62 21.26
CA VAL A 137 13.46 -26.46 20.63
C VAL A 137 13.55 -25.37 21.69
N GLU A 138 14.77 -25.00 22.08
CA GLU A 138 15.02 -23.80 22.87
C GLU A 138 14.43 -22.60 22.12
N VAL A 139 13.56 -21.85 22.80
CA VAL A 139 12.96 -20.63 22.29
C VAL A 139 14.09 -19.60 22.14
N GLU A 140 14.60 -19.39 20.93
CA GLU A 140 15.47 -18.25 20.65
C GLU A 140 14.68 -16.97 20.94
N GLU A 141 15.15 -16.22 21.93
CA GLU A 141 14.61 -14.92 22.31
C GLU A 141 14.70 -13.96 21.11
N PHE A 142 13.57 -13.35 20.74
CA PHE A 142 13.52 -12.33 19.69
C PHE A 142 14.54 -11.21 19.99
N PRO A 143 15.37 -10.80 19.02
CA PRO A 143 16.39 -9.78 19.25
C PRO A 143 15.75 -8.46 19.67
N ARG A 144 16.34 -7.83 20.68
CA ARG A 144 15.83 -6.56 21.23
C ARG A 144 15.83 -5.49 20.15
N GLN A 145 14.87 -4.57 20.23
CA GLN A 145 14.62 -3.51 19.26
C GLN A 145 15.91 -2.74 18.87
N ASP A 146 16.84 -2.55 19.80
CA ASP A 146 18.12 -1.88 19.56
C ASP A 146 19.08 -2.67 18.64
N GLU A 147 19.04 -4.00 18.67
CA GLU A 147 19.87 -4.86 17.80
C GLU A 147 19.32 -4.92 16.38
N ILE A 148 17.99 -4.91 16.25
CA ILE A 148 17.29 -4.77 14.96
C ILE A 148 17.60 -3.41 14.35
N MET A 149 17.55 -2.34 15.15
CA MET A 149 17.87 -0.98 14.70
C MET A 149 19.34 -0.85 14.28
N ARG A 150 20.30 -1.42 15.03
CA ARG A 150 21.71 -1.43 14.62
C ARG A 150 21.96 -2.25 13.35
N ALA A 151 21.24 -3.35 13.15
CA ALA A 151 21.32 -4.15 11.93
C ALA A 151 20.75 -3.39 10.73
N LEU A 152 19.66 -2.63 10.92
CA LEU A 152 19.05 -1.77 9.90
C LEU A 152 19.94 -0.56 9.57
N GLU A 153 20.57 0.06 10.57
CA GLU A 153 21.53 1.16 10.38
C GLU A 153 22.77 0.69 9.62
N LYS A 154 23.34 -0.48 9.97
CA LYS A 154 24.47 -1.08 9.24
C LYS A 154 24.11 -1.39 7.79
N ARG A 155 22.87 -1.82 7.54
CA ARG A 155 22.36 -2.10 6.19
C ARG A 155 22.14 -0.80 5.42
N SER A 156 21.62 0.24 6.06
CA SER A 156 21.45 1.58 5.45
C SER A 156 22.78 2.21 5.05
N GLY A 157 23.81 2.13 5.90
CA GLY A 157 25.14 2.65 5.59
C GLY A 157 25.89 1.82 4.53
N GLN A 158 25.56 0.53 4.37
CA GLN A 158 26.03 -0.26 3.24
C GLN A 158 25.33 0.14 1.92
N PHE A 159 24.04 0.47 1.98
CA PHE A 159 23.28 0.97 0.83
C PHE A 159 23.74 2.36 0.39
N GLU A 160 24.06 3.27 1.31
CA GLU A 160 24.60 4.61 0.99
C GLU A 160 25.98 4.53 0.34
N ARG A 161 26.84 3.61 0.80
CA ARG A 161 28.16 3.38 0.18
C ARG A 161 28.05 2.74 -1.20
N LEU A 162 27.04 1.88 -1.42
CA LEU A 162 26.75 1.32 -2.75
C LEU A 162 26.18 2.38 -3.70
N ALA A 163 25.33 3.27 -3.19
CA ALA A 163 24.74 4.38 -3.95
C ALA A 163 25.78 5.44 -4.34
N GLN A 164 26.83 5.64 -3.53
CA GLN A 164 27.95 6.53 -3.88
C GLN A 164 28.94 5.91 -4.88
N SER A 165 28.95 4.59 -5.06
CA SER A 165 29.90 3.92 -5.98
C SER A 165 29.34 3.61 -7.37
N LEU A 166 28.08 3.93 -7.65
CA LEU A 166 27.43 3.72 -8.94
C LEU A 166 26.90 5.07 -9.44
N GLU A 167 27.74 5.79 -10.19
CA GLU A 167 27.28 6.87 -11.06
C GLU A 167 26.36 6.29 -12.14
N LEU A 168 25.07 6.22 -11.85
CA LEU A 168 24.02 6.21 -12.86
C LEU A 168 22.96 7.22 -12.45
N GLN A 169 22.89 8.33 -13.18
CA GLN A 169 21.81 9.30 -13.08
C GLN A 169 20.48 8.62 -13.44
N ALA A 170 19.73 8.19 -12.42
CA ALA A 170 18.29 7.98 -12.51
C ALA A 170 17.67 8.63 -11.27
N PRO A 171 16.76 9.61 -11.44
CA PRO A 171 16.21 10.33 -10.29
C PRO A 171 15.32 9.41 -9.46
N ILE A 172 15.37 9.60 -8.15
CA ILE A 172 14.53 9.02 -7.08
C ILE A 172 13.01 9.21 -7.32
N ALA A 173 12.61 9.89 -8.40
CA ALA A 173 11.24 10.07 -8.87
C ALA A 173 10.49 8.77 -9.24
N ALA A 174 11.17 7.61 -9.29
CA ALA A 174 10.56 6.32 -9.61
C ALA A 174 9.80 5.65 -8.43
N LEU A 175 9.63 6.33 -7.29
CA LEU A 175 8.96 5.75 -6.10
C LEU A 175 7.67 6.47 -5.68
N VAL A 176 7.08 7.28 -6.57
CA VAL A 176 5.78 7.91 -6.34
C VAL A 176 4.78 7.37 -7.35
N THR A 177 3.69 6.79 -6.84
CA THR A 177 2.53 6.37 -7.65
C THR A 177 2.08 7.53 -8.54
N MET A 178 1.81 7.26 -9.83
CA MET A 178 1.63 8.29 -10.87
C MET A 178 0.64 9.42 -10.48
N PHE A 179 -0.41 9.11 -9.70
CA PHE A 179 -1.47 10.05 -9.33
C PHE A 179 -1.70 10.23 -7.81
N LYS A 180 -0.71 9.90 -6.96
CA LYS A 180 -0.87 10.03 -5.49
C LYS A 180 -0.86 11.48 -4.97
N ARG A 181 -0.31 12.41 -5.76
CA ARG A 181 -0.30 13.86 -5.50
C ARG A 181 -0.67 14.61 -6.77
N PHE A 182 -1.75 14.20 -7.43
CA PHE A 182 -2.23 14.84 -8.64
C PHE A 182 -3.32 15.87 -8.30
N SER A 183 -3.20 17.05 -8.87
CA SER A 183 -4.22 18.10 -8.80
C SER A 183 -4.38 18.67 -10.19
N VAL A 184 -5.61 18.87 -10.64
CA VAL A 184 -5.89 19.38 -11.99
C VAL A 184 -5.22 20.73 -12.20
N ASP A 185 -5.39 21.65 -11.25
CA ASP A 185 -4.87 23.03 -11.34
C ASP A 185 -3.35 23.10 -11.37
N GLU A 186 -2.69 22.20 -10.64
CA GLU A 186 -1.23 22.20 -10.52
C GLU A 186 -0.55 21.33 -11.57
N HIS A 187 -1.19 20.25 -12.01
CA HIS A 187 -0.54 19.21 -12.80
C HIS A 187 -0.94 19.20 -14.27
N VAL A 188 -2.10 19.76 -14.63
CA VAL A 188 -2.52 19.87 -16.03
C VAL A 188 -1.92 21.13 -16.65
N SER A 189 -0.96 20.93 -17.56
CA SER A 189 -0.29 22.03 -18.26
C SER A 189 -1.15 22.60 -19.39
N THR A 190 -1.81 21.74 -20.15
CA THR A 190 -2.69 22.12 -21.27
C THR A 190 -3.76 21.08 -21.47
N SER A 191 -5.00 21.51 -21.71
CA SER A 191 -6.13 20.65 -22.11
C SER A 191 -6.60 21.13 -23.48
N SER A 192 -6.64 20.23 -24.47
CA SER A 192 -6.99 20.64 -25.85
C SER A 192 -7.65 19.54 -26.67
N LYS A 193 -8.55 19.94 -27.56
CA LYS A 193 -9.15 19.06 -28.56
C LYS A 193 -8.06 18.56 -29.51
N VAL A 194 -7.98 17.25 -29.69
CA VAL A 194 -7.03 16.66 -30.63
C VAL A 194 -7.56 16.71 -32.07
N LYS A 195 -6.64 16.77 -33.03
CA LYS A 195 -6.98 16.70 -34.46
C LYS A 195 -7.54 15.32 -34.79
N SER A 196 -8.42 15.23 -35.80
CA SER A 196 -9.06 13.96 -36.20
C SER A 196 -8.07 12.87 -36.64
N SER A 197 -6.86 13.22 -37.10
CA SER A 197 -5.78 12.24 -37.35
C SER A 197 -5.25 11.62 -36.06
N GLN A 198 -4.98 12.46 -35.05
CA GLN A 198 -4.50 12.02 -33.73
C GLN A 198 -5.57 11.23 -32.99
N GLN A 199 -6.83 11.66 -33.02
CA GLN A 199 -7.96 10.91 -32.45
C GLN A 199 -8.05 9.49 -33.01
N ARG A 200 -7.96 9.34 -34.34
CA ARG A 200 -7.93 8.01 -34.99
C ARG A 200 -6.73 7.19 -34.55
N SER A 201 -5.55 7.81 -34.42
CA SER A 201 -4.33 7.12 -33.99
C SER A 201 -4.45 6.62 -32.54
N ILE A 202 -4.90 7.46 -31.60
CA ILE A 202 -5.12 7.09 -30.20
C ILE A 202 -6.13 5.96 -30.12
N ARG A 203 -7.29 6.10 -30.77
CA ARG A 203 -8.32 5.06 -30.78
C ARG A 203 -7.79 3.73 -31.34
N SER A 204 -7.01 3.77 -32.42
CA SER A 204 -6.41 2.55 -33.00
C SER A 204 -5.47 1.87 -32.01
N LYS A 205 -4.57 2.62 -31.37
CA LYS A 205 -3.64 2.09 -30.36
C LYS A 205 -4.37 1.46 -29.17
N VAL A 206 -5.41 2.14 -28.66
CA VAL A 206 -6.19 1.63 -27.54
C VAL A 206 -6.93 0.34 -27.90
N LEU A 207 -7.52 0.25 -29.10
CA LEU A 207 -8.23 -0.96 -29.54
C LEU A 207 -7.30 -2.12 -29.91
N GLU A 208 -6.10 -1.83 -30.42
CA GLU A 208 -5.07 -2.85 -30.62
C GLU A 208 -4.60 -3.42 -29.28
N GLN A 209 -4.45 -2.57 -28.27
CA GLN A 209 -4.04 -2.98 -26.92
C GLN A 209 -5.14 -3.68 -26.13
N TYR A 210 -6.40 -3.27 -26.33
CA TYR A 210 -7.59 -3.82 -25.65
C TYR A 210 -8.68 -4.18 -26.67
N PRO A 211 -8.55 -5.32 -27.38
CA PRO A 211 -9.50 -5.72 -28.42
C PRO A 211 -10.94 -5.84 -27.91
N ASP A 212 -11.12 -6.33 -26.68
CA ASP A 212 -12.43 -6.52 -26.06
C ASP A 212 -13.17 -5.20 -25.77
N LEU A 213 -12.50 -4.04 -25.92
CA LEU A 213 -13.13 -2.73 -25.82
C LEU A 213 -13.93 -2.36 -27.09
N GLU A 214 -13.68 -3.02 -28.23
CA GLU A 214 -14.28 -2.68 -29.52
C GLU A 214 -15.81 -2.52 -29.49
N PRO A 215 -16.59 -3.42 -28.83
CA PRO A 215 -18.04 -3.30 -28.73
C PRO A 215 -18.52 -2.03 -28.00
N TYR A 216 -17.70 -1.49 -27.08
CA TYR A 216 -18.01 -0.32 -26.27
C TYR A 216 -17.37 0.95 -26.80
N ALA A 217 -16.54 0.85 -27.83
CA ALA A 217 -15.67 1.93 -28.24
C ALA A 217 -16.43 3.14 -28.78
N GLU A 218 -17.62 2.96 -29.37
CA GLU A 218 -18.45 4.10 -29.79
C GLU A 218 -19.09 4.83 -28.61
N MET A 219 -19.30 4.15 -27.48
CA MET A 219 -19.80 4.76 -26.25
C MET A 219 -18.74 5.63 -25.57
N PHE A 220 -17.50 5.14 -25.49
CA PHE A 220 -16.42 5.82 -24.76
C PHE A 220 -15.56 6.75 -25.64
N MET A 221 -15.33 6.41 -26.90
CA MET A 221 -14.49 7.19 -27.81
C MET A 221 -15.16 7.41 -29.18
N PRO A 222 -16.39 7.96 -29.23
CA PRO A 222 -17.17 8.09 -30.47
C PRO A 222 -16.37 8.78 -31.58
N LYS A 223 -16.45 8.24 -32.80
CA LYS A 223 -15.63 8.72 -33.94
C LYS A 223 -15.96 10.15 -34.35
N LYS A 224 -17.19 10.59 -34.11
CA LYS A 224 -17.71 11.91 -34.51
C LYS A 224 -17.58 12.97 -33.42
N ALA A 225 -17.49 12.56 -32.16
CA ALA A 225 -17.35 13.51 -31.06
C ALA A 225 -15.89 13.98 -30.94
N PRO A 226 -15.65 15.22 -30.50
CA PRO A 226 -14.30 15.68 -30.23
C PRO A 226 -13.69 14.89 -29.06
N MET A 227 -12.45 14.44 -29.24
CA MET A 227 -11.61 13.91 -28.17
C MET A 227 -10.73 15.03 -27.63
N VAL A 228 -10.62 15.13 -26.31
CA VAL A 228 -9.72 16.08 -25.64
C VAL A 228 -8.58 15.30 -25.01
N VAL A 229 -7.37 15.86 -25.04
CA VAL A 229 -6.23 15.31 -24.31
C VAL A 229 -5.69 16.38 -23.39
N ALA A 230 -5.66 16.07 -22.09
CA ALA A 230 -4.98 16.83 -21.07
C ALA A 230 -3.52 16.36 -20.98
N LYS A 231 -2.58 17.27 -21.18
CA LYS A 231 -1.14 17.04 -20.99
C LYS A 231 -0.76 17.50 -19.61
N CYS A 232 -0.19 16.59 -18.83
CA CYS A 232 0.20 16.83 -17.46
C CYS A 232 1.73 16.88 -17.32
N HIS A 233 2.19 17.29 -16.14
CA HIS A 233 3.58 17.12 -15.73
C HIS A 233 4.03 15.64 -15.83
N ASN A 234 5.35 15.42 -15.82
CA ASN A 234 5.96 14.09 -15.97
C ASN A 234 5.59 13.34 -17.27
N HIS A 235 5.21 14.09 -18.31
CA HIS A 235 4.82 13.58 -19.63
C HIS A 235 3.62 12.64 -19.60
N ILE A 236 2.73 12.82 -18.62
CA ILE A 236 1.46 12.11 -18.56
C ILE A 236 0.49 12.77 -19.53
N GLN A 237 -0.27 11.96 -20.26
CA GLN A 237 -1.39 12.41 -21.08
C GLN A 237 -2.64 11.67 -20.63
N ILE A 238 -3.74 12.41 -20.46
CA ILE A 238 -5.04 11.87 -20.08
C ILE A 238 -6.01 12.14 -21.24
N VAL A 239 -6.60 11.06 -21.76
CA VAL A 239 -7.63 11.10 -22.79
C VAL A 239 -8.98 11.33 -22.12
N LEU A 240 -9.63 12.42 -22.52
CA LEU A 240 -10.91 12.86 -22.00
C LEU A 240 -11.99 12.72 -23.07
N HIS A 241 -13.17 12.30 -22.64
CA HIS A 241 -14.40 12.39 -23.44
C HIS A 241 -15.45 13.11 -22.60
N GLU A 242 -15.94 14.25 -23.09
CA GLU A 242 -16.86 15.12 -22.33
C GLU A 242 -16.33 15.44 -20.92
N GLY A 243 -15.01 15.65 -20.82
CA GLY A 243 -14.29 15.93 -19.58
C GLY A 243 -14.10 14.75 -18.63
N GLU A 244 -14.72 13.58 -18.89
CA GLU A 244 -14.47 12.35 -18.13
C GLU A 244 -13.11 11.74 -18.50
N PRO A 245 -12.22 11.46 -17.52
CA PRO A 245 -10.97 10.73 -17.74
C PRO A 245 -11.22 9.26 -18.09
N LEU A 246 -10.82 8.84 -19.29
CA LEU A 246 -11.04 7.48 -19.79
C LEU A 246 -9.76 6.65 -19.83
N PHE A 247 -8.72 7.20 -20.43
CA PHE A 247 -7.42 6.56 -20.55
C PHE A 247 -6.32 7.53 -20.16
N PHE A 248 -5.19 7.01 -19.76
CA PHE A 248 -3.99 7.80 -19.57
C PHE A 248 -2.77 7.00 -20.04
N ASN A 249 -1.70 7.70 -20.40
CA ASN A 249 -0.41 7.09 -20.67
C ASN A 249 0.71 8.04 -20.26
N GLN A 250 1.92 7.50 -20.09
CA GLN A 250 3.10 8.29 -19.80
C GLN A 250 4.11 8.15 -20.92
N ARG A 251 4.59 9.29 -21.46
CA ARG A 251 5.48 9.33 -22.64
C ARG A 251 4.88 8.51 -23.80
N ASP A 252 5.65 7.54 -24.30
CA ASP A 252 5.26 6.60 -25.36
C ASP A 252 4.87 5.22 -24.80
N GLY A 253 4.62 5.15 -23.48
CA GLY A 253 4.14 3.95 -22.81
C GLY A 253 2.72 3.57 -23.21
N PRO A 254 2.26 2.39 -22.76
CA PRO A 254 0.94 1.86 -23.09
C PRO A 254 -0.18 2.77 -22.57
N PHE A 255 -1.32 2.77 -23.28
CA PHE A 255 -2.53 3.38 -22.74
C PHE A 255 -3.10 2.49 -21.64
N MET A 256 -3.51 3.09 -20.52
CA MET A 256 -4.15 2.40 -19.41
C MET A 256 -5.53 3.01 -19.21
N PRO A 257 -6.60 2.19 -19.05
CA PRO A 257 -7.91 2.72 -18.70
C PRO A 257 -7.85 3.33 -17.29
N THR A 258 -8.73 4.27 -16.98
CA THR A 258 -8.96 4.67 -15.59
C THR A 258 -9.68 3.57 -14.84
N LEU A 259 -9.57 3.52 -13.51
CA LEU A 259 -10.31 2.54 -12.70
C LEU A 259 -11.82 2.68 -12.90
N LYS A 260 -12.34 3.90 -13.08
CA LYS A 260 -13.76 4.16 -13.36
C LYS A 260 -14.20 3.51 -14.66
N LEU A 261 -13.41 3.65 -15.73
CA LEU A 261 -13.70 2.98 -17.00
C LEU A 261 -13.61 1.46 -16.84
N LEU A 262 -12.55 0.99 -16.19
CA LEU A 262 -12.34 -0.44 -15.98
C LEU A 262 -13.46 -1.08 -15.14
N HIS A 263 -14.03 -0.37 -14.17
CA HIS A 263 -15.18 -0.84 -13.41
C HIS A 263 -16.46 -0.97 -14.26
N LYS A 264 -16.62 -0.13 -15.29
CA LYS A 264 -17.73 -0.24 -16.26
C LYS A 264 -17.55 -1.45 -17.20
N VAL A 265 -16.30 -1.77 -17.57
CA VAL A 265 -15.97 -2.85 -18.53
C VAL A 265 -14.81 -3.72 -18.04
N PRO A 266 -14.97 -4.50 -16.95
CA PRO A 266 -13.84 -5.13 -16.25
C PRO A 266 -13.13 -6.23 -17.04
N HIS A 267 -13.71 -6.76 -18.10
CA HIS A 267 -13.12 -7.84 -18.90
C HIS A 267 -12.08 -7.34 -19.92
N VAL A 268 -12.00 -6.03 -20.17
CA VAL A 268 -11.14 -5.48 -21.23
C VAL A 268 -9.64 -5.49 -20.90
N MET A 269 -9.28 -5.70 -19.63
CA MET A 269 -7.90 -5.65 -19.16
C MET A 269 -7.54 -6.98 -18.49
N LYS A 270 -6.30 -7.42 -18.71
CA LYS A 270 -5.72 -8.61 -18.06
C LYS A 270 -5.68 -8.41 -16.55
N LYS A 271 -5.98 -9.47 -15.79
CA LYS A 271 -6.17 -9.41 -14.35
C LYS A 271 -5.14 -10.24 -13.61
N VAL A 272 -4.73 -9.73 -12.46
CA VAL A 272 -3.99 -10.46 -11.44
C VAL A 272 -4.70 -10.25 -10.10
N ARG A 273 -4.62 -11.21 -9.19
CA ARG A 273 -5.21 -11.11 -7.85
C ARG A 273 -4.10 -10.96 -6.83
N ALA A 274 -4.19 -9.93 -6.01
CA ALA A 274 -3.35 -9.76 -4.84
C ALA A 274 -4.06 -10.34 -3.61
N ASP A 275 -3.29 -10.95 -2.73
CA ASP A 275 -3.80 -11.49 -1.46
C ASP A 275 -4.33 -10.42 -0.51
N LYS A 276 -5.08 -10.86 0.51
CA LYS A 276 -5.60 -10.00 1.58
C LYS A 276 -4.53 -9.12 2.25
N GLY A 277 -3.31 -9.61 2.41
CA GLY A 277 -2.21 -8.91 3.07
C GLY A 277 -1.70 -7.71 2.28
N ALA A 278 -1.73 -7.79 0.95
CA ALA A 278 -1.27 -6.74 0.05
C ALA A 278 -2.29 -5.58 -0.11
N ILE A 279 -3.59 -5.84 0.07
CA ILE A 279 -4.68 -4.85 -0.13
C ILE A 279 -4.40 -3.48 0.52
N PRO A 280 -4.12 -3.37 1.84
CA PRO A 280 -3.95 -2.06 2.48
C PRO A 280 -2.74 -1.29 1.92
N PHE A 281 -1.70 -1.98 1.47
CA PHE A 281 -0.51 -1.36 0.89
C PHE A 281 -0.78 -0.87 -0.53
N VAL A 282 -1.49 -1.67 -1.34
CA VAL A 282 -1.93 -1.29 -2.69
C VAL A 282 -2.80 -0.04 -2.65
N LEU A 283 -3.78 0.00 -1.75
CA LEU A 283 -4.65 1.16 -1.53
C LEU A 283 -3.93 2.38 -0.92
N SER A 284 -2.67 2.21 -0.49
CA SER A 284 -1.79 3.30 -0.06
C SER A 284 -0.83 3.75 -1.17
N GLY A 285 -0.94 3.18 -2.37
CA GLY A 285 -0.12 3.46 -3.54
C GLY A 285 1.19 2.67 -3.62
N ALA A 286 1.40 1.66 -2.77
CA ALA A 286 2.62 0.86 -2.81
C ALA A 286 2.64 -0.11 -4.01
N ASN A 287 3.84 -0.42 -4.48
CA ASN A 287 4.06 -1.45 -5.49
C ASN A 287 3.65 -2.84 -4.97
N VAL A 288 3.26 -3.74 -5.87
CA VAL A 288 2.94 -5.12 -5.50
C VAL A 288 4.22 -5.95 -5.56
N MET A 289 4.51 -6.64 -4.46
CA MET A 289 5.65 -7.54 -4.35
C MET A 289 5.27 -8.96 -4.80
N CYS A 290 6.22 -9.74 -5.32
CA CYS A 290 5.95 -11.10 -5.81
C CYS A 290 5.18 -11.99 -4.81
N PRO A 291 5.52 -12.01 -3.49
CA PRO A 291 4.80 -12.83 -2.51
C PRO A 291 3.29 -12.54 -2.42
N GLY A 292 2.88 -11.30 -2.71
CA GLY A 292 1.46 -10.91 -2.68
C GLY A 292 0.64 -11.49 -3.84
N LEU A 293 1.30 -12.04 -4.87
CA LEU A 293 0.67 -12.66 -6.05
C LEU A 293 0.84 -14.19 -6.09
N THR A 294 1.75 -14.74 -5.28
CA THR A 294 2.09 -16.18 -5.25
C THR A 294 1.62 -16.89 -3.98
N SER A 295 1.14 -16.15 -2.98
CA SER A 295 0.51 -16.70 -1.79
C SER A 295 -0.84 -17.36 -2.13
N ALA A 296 -1.46 -18.05 -1.17
CA ALA A 296 -2.72 -18.77 -1.39
C ALA A 296 -3.88 -17.88 -1.88
N GLY A 297 -3.89 -16.60 -1.49
CA GLY A 297 -4.88 -15.62 -1.94
C GLY A 297 -4.51 -14.93 -3.25
N GLY A 298 -3.23 -14.93 -3.61
CA GLY A 298 -2.70 -14.37 -4.85
C GLY A 298 -2.98 -15.27 -6.05
N ASP A 299 -3.14 -14.67 -7.23
CA ASP A 299 -3.38 -15.42 -8.46
C ASP A 299 -2.93 -14.64 -9.70
N MET A 300 -2.44 -15.36 -10.69
CA MET A 300 -2.07 -14.84 -11.99
C MET A 300 -2.59 -15.86 -13.01
N PRO A 301 -3.82 -15.72 -13.53
CA PRO A 301 -4.47 -16.77 -14.30
C PRO A 301 -3.86 -16.97 -15.69
N GLU A 302 -3.26 -15.92 -16.27
CA GLU A 302 -2.69 -15.95 -17.61
C GLU A 302 -1.17 -15.75 -17.58
N PRO A 303 -0.41 -16.35 -18.51
CA PRO A 303 1.01 -16.03 -18.70
C PRO A 303 1.14 -14.65 -19.33
N LEU A 304 1.81 -13.72 -18.65
CA LEU A 304 1.99 -12.34 -19.11
C LEU A 304 3.47 -11.95 -19.07
N GLU A 305 3.87 -11.13 -20.03
CA GLU A 305 5.24 -10.62 -20.15
C GLU A 305 5.47 -9.34 -19.33
N ALA A 306 6.74 -9.07 -19.02
CA ALA A 306 7.14 -7.80 -18.42
C ALA A 306 6.72 -6.61 -19.31
N GLY A 307 6.34 -5.49 -18.68
CA GLY A 307 5.81 -4.31 -19.35
C GLY A 307 4.31 -4.37 -19.67
N THR A 308 3.65 -5.50 -19.44
CA THR A 308 2.20 -5.63 -19.67
C THR A 308 1.40 -4.88 -18.59
N PRO A 309 0.49 -3.97 -18.95
CA PRO A 309 -0.43 -3.36 -18.00
C PRO A 309 -1.46 -4.37 -17.48
N VAL A 310 -1.68 -4.38 -16.17
CA VAL A 310 -2.60 -5.31 -15.51
C VAL A 310 -3.52 -4.61 -14.52
N ALA A 311 -4.75 -5.11 -14.44
CA ALA A 311 -5.72 -4.79 -13.40
C ALA A 311 -5.43 -5.63 -12.16
N ILE A 312 -5.31 -4.98 -11.01
CA ILE A 312 -4.99 -5.60 -9.72
C ILE A 312 -6.30 -5.79 -8.96
N MET A 313 -6.74 -7.04 -8.88
CA MET A 313 -7.94 -7.48 -8.17
C MET A 313 -7.60 -7.77 -6.71
N ALA A 314 -8.51 -7.47 -5.80
CA ALA A 314 -8.39 -7.87 -4.40
C ALA A 314 -9.03 -9.24 -4.17
N GLU A 315 -8.40 -10.07 -3.35
CA GLU A 315 -9.01 -11.30 -2.86
C GLU A 315 -10.40 -11.02 -2.24
N GLY A 316 -11.43 -11.70 -2.75
CA GLY A 316 -12.81 -11.55 -2.29
C GLY A 316 -13.53 -10.28 -2.77
N LYS A 317 -13.02 -9.58 -3.79
CA LYS A 317 -13.68 -8.41 -4.40
C LYS A 317 -13.83 -8.56 -5.91
N GLU A 318 -14.94 -8.01 -6.43
CA GLU A 318 -15.27 -8.08 -7.87
C GLU A 318 -14.58 -7.00 -8.71
N HIS A 319 -14.26 -5.86 -8.09
CA HIS A 319 -13.70 -4.68 -8.77
C HIS A 319 -12.19 -4.61 -8.60
N ALA A 320 -11.50 -4.11 -9.63
CA ALA A 320 -10.08 -3.83 -9.54
C ALA A 320 -9.83 -2.72 -8.51
N MET A 321 -8.86 -2.92 -7.61
CA MET A 321 -8.46 -1.88 -6.65
C MET A 321 -7.36 -0.99 -7.21
N ALA A 322 -6.63 -1.46 -8.23
CA ALA A 322 -5.55 -0.72 -8.82
C ALA A 322 -5.21 -1.19 -10.24
N ILE A 323 -4.35 -0.41 -10.89
CA ILE A 323 -3.76 -0.65 -12.20
C ILE A 323 -2.25 -0.45 -12.06
N GLY A 324 -1.50 -1.37 -12.63
CA GLY A 324 -0.04 -1.29 -12.65
C GLY A 324 0.56 -1.95 -13.87
N ILE A 325 1.88 -1.92 -13.95
CA ILE A 325 2.66 -2.51 -15.04
C ILE A 325 3.55 -3.60 -14.46
N LEU A 326 3.52 -4.79 -15.07
CA LEU A 326 4.40 -5.88 -14.68
C LEU A 326 5.87 -5.50 -14.88
N THR A 327 6.71 -5.71 -13.88
CA THR A 327 8.16 -5.45 -13.95
C THR A 327 8.94 -6.68 -14.43
N MET A 328 8.34 -7.87 -14.33
CA MET A 328 8.86 -9.15 -14.82
C MET A 328 7.68 -10.04 -15.26
N SER A 329 7.96 -11.12 -16.00
CA SER A 329 6.90 -12.02 -16.46
C SER A 329 6.23 -12.76 -15.30
N THR A 330 4.98 -13.21 -15.47
CA THR A 330 4.26 -13.98 -14.45
C THR A 330 4.97 -15.26 -14.07
N ASP A 331 5.69 -15.88 -15.01
CA ASP A 331 6.48 -17.08 -14.74
C ASP A 331 7.70 -16.76 -13.87
N ASP A 332 8.37 -15.63 -14.15
CA ASP A 332 9.44 -15.13 -13.28
C ASP A 332 8.93 -14.77 -11.88
N ILE A 333 7.74 -14.19 -11.76
CA ILE A 333 7.12 -13.88 -10.46
C ILE A 333 6.92 -15.16 -9.66
N ARG A 334 6.34 -16.21 -10.27
CA ARG A 334 6.13 -17.51 -9.61
C ARG A 334 7.44 -18.18 -9.20
N ASN A 335 8.43 -18.17 -10.09
CA ASN A 335 9.69 -18.90 -9.89
C ASN A 335 10.64 -18.19 -8.91
N LYS A 336 10.78 -16.86 -9.03
CA LYS A 336 11.71 -16.07 -8.19
C LYS A 336 11.10 -15.74 -6.84
N ASN A 337 9.79 -15.50 -6.80
CA ASN A 337 9.01 -15.10 -5.62
C ASN A 337 9.65 -13.98 -4.77
N LYS A 338 10.36 -13.04 -5.43
CA LYS A 338 11.08 -11.97 -4.76
C LYS A 338 11.20 -10.74 -5.66
N GLY A 339 11.08 -9.57 -5.05
CA GLY A 339 11.17 -8.28 -5.73
C GLY A 339 9.80 -7.64 -5.99
N VAL A 340 9.83 -6.48 -6.63
CA VAL A 340 8.64 -5.79 -7.10
C VAL A 340 8.12 -6.55 -8.31
N ALA A 341 6.89 -7.04 -8.27
CA ALA A 341 6.21 -7.72 -9.38
C ALA A 341 5.46 -6.74 -10.28
N ILE A 342 4.81 -5.73 -9.67
CA ILE A 342 4.00 -4.74 -10.38
C ILE A 342 4.34 -3.35 -9.84
N GLU A 343 4.73 -2.47 -10.76
CA GLU A 343 4.85 -1.05 -10.49
C GLU A 343 3.46 -0.42 -10.48
N MET A 344 3.13 0.27 -9.39
CA MET A 344 1.82 0.86 -9.17
C MET A 344 1.67 2.15 -9.97
N VAL A 345 0.56 2.27 -10.69
CA VAL A 345 0.31 3.44 -11.53
C VAL A 345 -0.92 4.21 -11.05
N HIS A 346 -2.05 3.54 -10.86
CA HIS A 346 -3.32 4.17 -10.49
C HIS A 346 -4.06 3.26 -9.51
N PHE A 347 -4.62 3.81 -8.43
CA PHE A 347 -5.31 3.02 -7.41
C PHE A 347 -6.58 3.70 -6.89
N LEU A 348 -7.45 2.91 -6.27
CA LEU A 348 -8.70 3.39 -5.70
C LEU A 348 -8.42 4.38 -4.57
N GLY A 349 -8.93 5.59 -4.70
CA GLY A 349 -8.73 6.66 -3.71
C GLY A 349 -7.54 7.58 -3.98
N ASP A 350 -6.83 7.37 -5.09
CA ASP A 350 -5.87 8.37 -5.58
C ASP A 350 -6.58 9.59 -6.21
N ASP A 351 -5.80 10.59 -6.60
CA ASP A 351 -6.39 11.85 -7.01
C ASP A 351 -7.03 11.77 -8.40
N LEU A 352 -6.54 10.89 -9.29
CA LEU A 352 -7.22 10.63 -10.57
C LEU A 352 -8.55 9.90 -10.35
N TRP A 353 -8.64 9.02 -9.36
CA TRP A 353 -9.89 8.35 -8.98
C TRP A 353 -10.90 9.33 -8.43
N THR A 354 -10.49 10.27 -7.58
CA THR A 354 -11.39 11.28 -7.01
C THR A 354 -11.77 12.35 -8.04
N CYS A 355 -10.93 12.57 -9.06
CA CYS A 355 -11.22 13.44 -10.19
C CYS A 355 -12.35 12.87 -11.07
N SER A 356 -13.50 13.55 -11.07
CA SER A 356 -14.65 13.19 -11.91
C SER A 356 -14.62 13.86 -13.28
N HIS A 357 -14.00 15.04 -13.38
CA HIS A 357 -14.00 15.87 -14.58
C HIS A 357 -12.71 16.69 -14.65
N ILE A 358 -12.21 16.89 -15.87
CA ILE A 358 -11.10 17.80 -16.19
C ILE A 358 -11.57 18.73 -17.30
N ASP A 359 -11.50 20.03 -17.04
CA ASP A 359 -11.97 21.09 -17.95
C ASP A 359 -10.99 21.42 -19.10
#